data_AF-A0A3A9BDZ9-F1
#
_entry.id   AF-A0A3A9BDZ9-F1
#
_cell.length_a   1.000
_cell.length_b   1.000
_cell.length_c   1.000
_cell.angle_alpha   90.00
_cell.angle_beta   90.00
_cell.angle_gamma   90.00
#
_symmetry.space_group_name_H-M   'P 1'
#
loop_
_entity.id
_entity.type
_entity.pdbx_description
1 polymer ?
#
loop_
_entity_poly.entity_id
_entity_poly.type
_entity_poly.pdbx_seq_one_letter_code
_entity_poly.pdbx_strand_id
1 'polypeptide(L)'
;MKFCRTNGEKRFFEVQIPKLIRALEDVTEALNRKQAPVVLPAEVGDDFLRELYFGNVDIGVSSTEGYSNEKLKEITLLQEELQKELNEEQWKLFETCSCKMSGYTSSESCRMFQHGFRLAVNLIMAGLGVPGES
;
A
#
# COMPACT_ATOMS: atom_id res chain seq x y z
N MET A 1 -43.77 32.97 4.76
CA MET A 1 -43.69 31.57 4.31
C MET A 1 -43.95 30.66 5.51
N LYS A 2 -44.96 29.78 5.48
CA LYS A 2 -45.15 28.77 6.55
C LYS A 2 -44.25 27.57 6.23
N PHE A 3 -43.13 27.46 6.92
CA PHE A 3 -42.27 26.29 6.88
C PHE A 3 -42.93 25.16 7.70
N CYS A 4 -42.88 23.92 7.19
CA CYS A 4 -43.51 22.72 7.76
C CYS A 4 -45.06 22.72 7.73
N ARG A 5 -45.63 22.38 6.57
CA ARG A 5 -47.07 22.31 6.32
C ARG A 5 -47.71 21.04 6.85
N THR A 6 -46.96 19.94 6.92
CA THR A 6 -47.46 18.63 7.37
C THR A 6 -46.82 18.20 8.68
N ASN A 7 -47.52 17.35 9.45
CA ASN A 7 -46.97 16.78 10.69
C ASN A 7 -45.72 15.92 10.42
N GLY A 8 -45.60 15.34 9.22
CA GLY A 8 -44.41 14.62 8.76
C GLY A 8 -43.22 15.56 8.54
N GLU A 9 -43.43 16.70 7.86
CA GLU A 9 -42.40 17.73 7.69
C GLU A 9 -41.94 18.30 9.04
N LYS A 10 -42.87 18.62 9.95
CA LYS A 10 -42.51 19.08 11.31
C LYS A 10 -41.62 18.07 12.02
N ARG A 11 -42.00 16.79 12.02
CA ARG A 11 -41.21 15.72 12.65
C ARG A 11 -39.84 15.54 11.98
N PHE A 12 -39.76 15.70 10.67
CA PHE A 12 -38.49 15.65 9.95
C PHE A 12 -37.54 16.78 10.40
N PHE A 13 -38.02 18.02 10.42
CA PHE A 13 -37.20 19.18 10.79
C PHE A 13 -36.92 19.29 12.30
N GLU A 14 -37.86 18.91 13.16
CA GLU A 14 -37.72 19.04 14.62
C GLU A 14 -37.04 17.82 15.27
N VAL A 15 -37.07 16.64 14.61
CA VAL A 15 -36.55 15.40 15.22
C VAL A 15 -35.45 14.77 14.37
N GLN A 16 -35.65 14.60 13.07
CA GLN A 16 -34.68 13.87 12.23
C GLN A 16 -33.46 14.71 11.90
N ILE A 17 -33.63 15.98 11.54
CA ILE A 17 -32.52 16.90 11.24
C ILE A 17 -31.58 17.08 12.45
N PRO A 18 -32.07 17.36 13.68
CA PRO A 18 -31.19 17.47 14.84
C PRO A 18 -30.45 16.17 15.17
N LYS A 19 -31.10 15.01 14.98
CA LYS A 19 -30.44 13.70 15.17
C LYS A 19 -29.33 13.47 14.15
N LEU A 20 -29.56 13.84 12.89
CA LEU A 20 -28.55 13.74 11.84
C LEU A 20 -27.37 14.67 12.11
N ILE A 21 -27.64 15.90 12.56
CA ILE A 21 -26.59 16.86 12.94
C ILE A 21 -25.74 16.28 14.08
N ARG A 22 -26.36 15.78 15.15
CA ARG A 22 -25.62 15.14 16.25
C ARG A 22 -24.81 13.94 15.81
N ALA A 23 -25.38 13.06 14.97
CA ALA A 23 -24.64 11.92 14.44
C ALA A 23 -23.41 12.36 13.61
N LEU A 24 -23.52 13.46 12.86
CA LEU A 24 -22.40 14.03 12.12
C LEU A 24 -21.37 14.68 13.05
N GLU A 25 -21.81 15.37 14.10
CA GLU A 25 -20.94 15.92 15.15
C GLU A 25 -20.17 14.80 15.86
N ASP A 26 -20.84 13.72 16.26
CA ASP A 26 -20.24 12.55 16.91
C ASP A 26 -19.21 11.86 16.00
N VAL A 27 -19.53 11.69 14.72
CA VAL A 27 -18.58 11.13 13.72
C VAL A 27 -17.39 12.06 13.54
N THR A 28 -17.62 13.37 13.48
CA THR A 28 -16.55 14.36 13.34
C THR A 28 -15.66 14.37 14.58
N GLU A 29 -16.23 14.24 15.77
CA GLU A 29 -15.49 14.14 17.03
C GLU A 29 -14.69 12.83 17.10
N ALA A 30 -15.28 11.70 16.70
CA ALA A 30 -14.58 10.41 16.63
C ALA A 30 -13.41 10.42 15.62
N LEU A 31 -13.58 11.10 14.48
CA LEU A 31 -12.52 11.26 13.47
C LEU A 31 -11.45 12.28 13.92
N ASN A 32 -11.84 13.34 14.63
CA ASN A 32 -10.92 14.34 15.17
C ASN A 32 -10.20 13.87 16.44
N ARG A 33 -10.71 12.84 17.11
CA ARG A 33 -10.01 12.13 18.18
C ARG A 33 -8.79 11.46 17.54
N LYS A 34 -7.69 12.22 17.45
CA LYS A 34 -6.39 11.73 17.06
C LYS A 34 -6.16 10.45 17.84
N GLN A 35 -6.13 9.31 17.14
CA GLN A 35 -5.70 8.06 17.74
C GLN A 35 -4.37 8.36 18.43
N ALA A 36 -4.28 8.03 19.72
CA ALA A 36 -3.10 8.36 20.51
C ALA A 36 -1.87 7.91 19.71
N PRO A 37 -0.91 8.80 19.44
CA PRO A 37 0.23 8.45 18.61
C PRO A 37 0.89 7.23 19.25
N VAL A 38 0.83 6.09 18.55
CA VAL A 38 1.59 4.92 18.92
C VAL A 38 3.03 5.30 18.68
N VAL A 39 3.74 5.63 19.77
CA VAL A 39 5.18 5.84 19.73
C VAL A 39 5.79 4.47 19.47
N LEU A 40 6.10 4.20 18.21
CA LEU A 40 6.82 2.99 17.85
C LEU A 40 8.22 3.06 18.49
N PRO A 41 8.73 2.00 19.12
CA PRO A 41 10.04 2.01 19.78
C PRO A 41 11.25 2.16 18.85
N ALA A 42 11.05 2.39 17.55
CA ALA A 42 12.11 2.42 16.56
C ALA A 42 12.49 3.86 16.23
N GLU A 43 13.73 4.24 16.55
CA GLU A 43 14.35 5.42 15.95
C GLU A 43 14.58 5.12 14.46
N VAL A 44 13.68 5.63 13.62
CA VAL A 44 13.77 5.51 12.16
C VAL A 44 14.61 6.69 11.67
N GLY A 45 15.81 6.42 11.15
CA GLY A 45 16.64 7.45 10.54
C GLY A 45 15.99 8.09 9.31
N ASP A 46 16.30 9.35 9.02
CA ASP A 46 15.67 10.12 7.92
C ASP A 46 15.80 9.44 6.54
N ASP A 47 16.85 8.64 6.33
CA ASP A 47 17.11 7.88 5.09
C ASP A 47 16.60 6.42 5.13
N PHE A 48 15.80 6.03 6.11
CA PHE A 48 15.37 4.64 6.30
C PHE A 48 14.72 4.02 5.07
N LEU A 49 13.86 4.76 4.34
CA LEU A 49 13.22 4.24 3.13
C LEU A 49 14.22 4.03 1.99
N ARG A 50 15.24 4.89 1.90
CA ARG A 50 16.33 4.78 0.91
C ARG A 50 17.19 3.57 1.24
N GLU A 51 17.61 3.44 2.49
CA GLU A 51 18.38 2.31 3.00
C GLU A 51 17.60 0.99 2.86
N LEU A 52 16.28 1.01 3.12
CA LEU A 52 15.38 -0.14 2.95
C LEU A 52 15.29 -0.58 1.49
N TYR A 53 15.16 0.37 0.57
CA TYR A 53 15.09 0.10 -0.87
C TYR A 53 16.39 -0.52 -1.40
N PHE A 54 17.54 -0.09 -0.89
CA PHE A 54 18.85 -0.66 -1.25
C PHE A 54 19.22 -1.92 -0.45
N GLY A 55 18.38 -2.35 0.50
CA GLY A 55 18.64 -3.52 1.34
C GLY A 55 19.71 -3.32 2.42
N ASN A 56 20.02 -2.08 2.76
CA ASN A 56 21.00 -1.72 3.80
C ASN A 56 20.41 -1.79 5.22
N VAL A 57 19.08 -1.88 5.35
CA VAL A 57 18.41 -2.07 6.64
C VAL A 57 18.32 -3.56 6.95
N ASP A 58 18.85 -3.95 8.11
CA ASP A 58 18.76 -5.30 8.65
C ASP A 58 17.34 -5.57 9.17
N ILE A 59 16.41 -5.84 8.25
CA ILE A 59 15.07 -6.30 8.58
C ILE A 59 15.26 -7.75 9.05
N GLY A 60 14.91 -8.06 10.29
CA GLY A 60 15.15 -9.34 10.99
C GLY A 60 14.58 -10.64 10.37
N VAL A 61 14.26 -10.62 9.08
CA VAL A 61 14.38 -11.79 8.22
C VAL A 61 15.40 -11.38 7.17
N SER A 62 16.69 -11.57 7.48
CA SER A 62 17.70 -11.71 6.46
C SER A 62 17.15 -12.75 5.49
N SER A 63 16.69 -12.32 4.31
CA SER A 63 16.42 -13.26 3.24
C SER A 63 17.76 -13.92 2.95
N THR A 64 18.03 -15.04 3.62
CA THR A 64 19.15 -15.95 3.34
C THR A 64 19.04 -16.54 1.95
N GLU A 65 18.03 -16.16 1.19
CA GLU A 65 18.04 -16.13 -0.27
C GLU A 65 19.06 -15.09 -0.73
N GLY A 66 20.34 -15.45 -0.61
CA GLY A 66 21.39 -14.76 -1.34
C GLY A 66 20.97 -14.71 -2.80
N TYR A 67 20.70 -13.51 -3.32
CA TYR A 67 20.46 -13.30 -4.74
C TYR A 67 21.71 -13.73 -5.49
N SER A 68 21.73 -15.00 -5.88
CA SER A 68 22.82 -15.57 -6.65
C SER A 68 22.76 -15.00 -8.06
N ASN A 69 23.85 -14.35 -8.48
CA ASN A 69 24.03 -13.91 -9.86
C ASN A 69 24.09 -15.07 -10.85
N GLU A 70 24.05 -16.33 -10.41
CA GLU A 70 24.03 -17.52 -11.29
C GLU A 70 22.85 -17.49 -12.26
N LYS A 71 21.64 -17.19 -11.77
CA LYS A 71 20.46 -17.10 -12.66
C LYS A 71 20.57 -15.96 -13.66
N LEU A 72 21.17 -14.83 -13.25
CA LEU A 72 21.41 -13.72 -14.16
C LEU A 72 22.41 -14.11 -15.25
N LYS A 73 23.48 -14.84 -14.90
CA LYS A 73 24.45 -15.36 -15.86
C LYS A 73 23.82 -16.34 -16.85
N GLU A 74 22.97 -17.25 -16.38
CA GLU A 74 22.22 -18.18 -17.26
C GLU A 74 21.34 -17.42 -18.26
N ILE A 75 20.64 -16.38 -17.79
CA ILE A 75 19.79 -15.53 -18.66
C ILE A 75 20.65 -14.80 -19.70
N THR A 76 21.79 -14.24 -19.29
CA THR A 76 22.70 -13.54 -20.23
C THR A 76 23.25 -14.48 -21.29
N LEU A 77 23.67 -15.70 -20.92
CA LEU A 77 24.17 -16.69 -21.88
C LEU A 77 23.09 -17.08 -22.90
N LEU A 78 21.86 -17.31 -22.45
CA LEU A 78 20.72 -17.59 -23.33
C LEU A 78 20.40 -16.42 -24.26
N GLN A 79 20.50 -15.18 -23.76
CA GLN A 79 20.32 -13.98 -24.58
C GLN A 79 21.41 -13.85 -25.66
N GLU A 80 22.67 -14.12 -25.32
CA GLU A 80 23.78 -14.13 -26.28
C GLU A 80 23.63 -15.22 -27.36
N GLU A 81 23.06 -16.37 -27.00
CA GLU A 81 22.77 -17.45 -27.96
C GLU A 81 21.59 -17.08 -28.88
N LEU A 82 20.51 -16.54 -28.32
CA LEU A 82 19.38 -16.01 -29.08
C LEU A 82 19.80 -14.90 -30.04
N GLN A 83 20.73 -14.03 -29.64
CA GLN A 83 21.22 -12.95 -30.49
C GLN A 83 21.94 -13.45 -31.74
N LYS A 84 22.58 -14.64 -31.69
CA LYS A 84 23.28 -15.24 -32.84
C LYS A 84 22.32 -15.85 -33.86
N GLU A 85 21.16 -16.29 -33.41
CA GLU A 85 20.14 -16.97 -34.24
C GLU A 85 19.15 -15.99 -34.90
N LEU A 86 18.98 -14.80 -34.32
CA LEU A 86 17.96 -13.83 -34.71
C LEU A 86 18.51 -12.74 -35.64
N ASN A 87 17.68 -12.30 -36.58
CA ASN A 87 17.96 -11.09 -37.37
C ASN A 87 17.76 -9.82 -36.52
N GLU A 88 18.38 -8.70 -36.93
CA GLU A 88 18.37 -7.43 -36.20
C GLU A 88 16.97 -6.91 -35.83
N GLU A 89 15.99 -7.04 -36.75
CA GLU A 89 14.60 -6.64 -36.47
C GLU A 89 13.91 -7.54 -35.44
N GLN A 90 14.19 -8.84 -35.47
CA GLN A 90 13.64 -9.81 -34.53
C GLN A 90 14.26 -9.64 -33.14
N TRP A 91 15.57 -9.35 -33.07
CA TRP A 91 16.26 -9.01 -31.84
C TRP A 91 15.68 -7.76 -31.19
N LYS A 92 15.47 -6.69 -31.98
CA LYS A 92 14.87 -5.45 -31.48
C LYS A 92 13.45 -5.64 -30.95
N LEU A 93 12.66 -6.50 -31.59
CA LEU A 93 11.32 -6.87 -31.11
C LEU A 93 11.40 -7.65 -29.79
N PHE A 94 12.35 -8.58 -29.67
CA PHE A 94 12.61 -9.35 -28.45
C PHE A 94 13.05 -8.46 -27.28
N GLU A 95 13.97 -7.52 -27.50
CA GLU A 95 14.39 -6.55 -26.48
C GLU A 95 13.23 -5.68 -26.00
N THR A 96 12.41 -5.19 -26.95
CA THR A 96 11.22 -4.39 -26.61
C THR A 96 10.22 -5.20 -25.79
N CYS A 97 10.00 -6.47 -26.15
CA CYS A 97 9.14 -7.39 -25.40
C CYS A 97 9.67 -7.62 -23.99
N SER A 98 10.97 -7.95 -23.87
CA SER A 98 11.65 -8.22 -22.61
C SER A 98 11.62 -7.01 -21.67
N CYS A 99 11.84 -5.80 -22.21
CA CYS A 99 11.76 -4.55 -21.46
C CYS A 99 10.33 -4.27 -20.95
N LYS A 100 9.31 -4.51 -21.78
CA LYS A 100 7.91 -4.40 -21.33
C LYS A 100 7.57 -5.42 -20.25
N MET A 101 8.07 -6.65 -20.40
CA MET A 101 7.81 -7.73 -19.44
C MET A 101 8.48 -7.45 -18.09
N SER A 102 9.74 -7.01 -18.09
CA SER A 102 10.45 -6.63 -16.85
C SER A 102 9.79 -5.42 -16.17
N GLY A 103 9.37 -4.42 -16.95
CA GLY A 103 8.61 -3.27 -16.43
C GLY A 103 7.28 -3.67 -15.79
N TYR A 104 6.53 -4.58 -16.43
CA TYR A 104 5.29 -5.14 -15.86
C TYR A 104 5.55 -5.90 -14.56
N THR A 105 6.52 -6.83 -14.54
CA THR A 105 6.86 -7.62 -13.35
C THR A 105 7.30 -6.73 -12.19
N SER A 106 8.09 -5.68 -12.46
CA SER A 106 8.49 -4.70 -11.44
C SER A 106 7.29 -3.94 -10.89
N SER A 107 6.37 -3.50 -11.75
CA SER A 107 5.16 -2.79 -11.34
C SER A 107 4.25 -3.68 -10.48
N GLU A 108 4.01 -4.93 -10.89
CA GLU A 108 3.21 -5.88 -10.13
C GLU A 108 3.85 -6.19 -8.76
N SER A 109 5.17 -6.39 -8.73
CA SER A 109 5.90 -6.61 -7.47
C SER A 109 5.75 -5.43 -6.51
N CYS A 110 5.86 -4.20 -7.03
CA CYS A 110 5.62 -2.98 -6.24
C CYS A 110 4.19 -2.90 -5.70
N ARG A 111 3.19 -3.21 -6.54
CA ARG A 111 1.78 -3.25 -6.13
C ARG A 111 1.53 -4.30 -5.05
N MET A 112 2.09 -5.50 -5.19
CA MET A 112 1.99 -6.57 -4.21
C MET A 112 2.64 -6.17 -2.87
N PHE A 113 3.83 -5.58 -2.92
CA PHE A 113 4.50 -5.06 -1.73
C PHE A 113 3.67 -3.98 -1.01
N GLN A 114 3.15 -3.00 -1.75
CA GLN A 114 2.28 -1.95 -1.17
C GLN A 114 1.03 -2.54 -0.50
N HIS A 115 0.41 -3.53 -1.12
CA HIS A 115 -0.73 -4.23 -0.55
C HIS A 115 -0.35 -5.03 0.70
N GLY A 116 0.76 -5.77 0.65
CA GLY A 116 1.28 -6.54 1.78
C GLY A 116 1.64 -5.66 2.97
N PHE A 117 2.34 -4.56 2.72
CA PHE A 117 2.69 -3.57 3.74
C PHE A 117 1.44 -2.96 4.39
N ARG A 118 0.48 -2.49 3.57
CA ARG A 118 -0.78 -1.92 4.09
C ARG A 118 -1.55 -2.94 4.93
N LEU A 119 -1.60 -4.19 4.48
CA LEU A 119 -2.25 -5.27 5.24
C LEU A 119 -1.53 -5.50 6.58
N ALA A 120 -0.20 -5.58 6.58
CA ALA A 120 0.59 -5.76 7.80
C ALA A 120 0.37 -4.62 8.80
N VAL A 121 0.40 -3.36 8.34
CA VAL A 121 0.12 -2.19 9.18
C VAL A 121 -1.30 -2.26 9.76
N ASN A 122 -2.30 -2.59 8.95
CA ASN A 122 -3.68 -2.72 9.44
C ASN A 122 -3.81 -3.83 10.50
N LEU A 123 -3.12 -4.96 10.33
CA LEU A 123 -3.10 -6.05 11.31
C LEU A 123 -2.41 -5.63 12.61
N ILE A 124 -1.29 -4.90 12.53
CA ILE A 124 -0.60 -4.35 13.70
C ILE A 124 -1.53 -3.37 14.44
N MET A 125 -2.16 -2.44 13.72
CA MET A 125 -3.10 -1.48 14.31
C MET A 125 -4.31 -2.16 14.96
N ALA A 126 -4.84 -3.23 14.34
CA ALA A 126 -5.93 -4.02 14.91
C ALA A 126 -5.49 -4.77 16.19
N GLY A 127 -4.26 -5.29 16.23
CA GLY A 127 -3.71 -5.97 17.41
C GLY A 127 -3.31 -5.02 18.55
N LEU A 128 -2.94 -3.77 18.24
CA LEU A 128 -2.65 -2.72 19.22
C LEU A 128 -3.90 -1.95 19.68
N GLY A 129 -5.05 -2.18 19.04
CA GLY A 129 -6.33 -1.65 19.48
C GLY A 129 -6.70 -2.23 20.85
N VAL A 130 -6.67 -1.40 21.88
CA VAL A 130 -7.19 -1.77 23.21
C VAL A 130 -8.66 -2.19 23.03
N PRO A 131 -9.11 -3.35 23.55
CA PRO A 131 -10.53 -3.68 23.54
C PRO A 131 -11.24 -2.58 24.32
N GLY A 132 -12.07 -1.79 23.64
CA GLY A 132 -12.94 -0.85 24.32
C GLY A 132 -13.84 -1.65 25.23
N GLU A 133 -13.64 -1.54 26.53
CA GLU A 133 -14.66 -1.90 27.52
C GLU A 133 -15.92 -1.11 27.14
N SER A 134 -16.94 -1.83 26.66
CA SER A 134 -18.31 -1.34 26.49
C SER A 134 -19.19 -2.12 27.44
#